data_AF-A0A6L5K2C3-F1
#
_entry.id   AF-A0A6L5K2C3-F1
#
_cell.length_a   1.000
_cell.length_b   1.000
_cell.length_c   1.000
_cell.angle_alpha   90.00
_cell.angle_beta   90.00
_cell.angle_gamma   90.00
#
_symmetry.space_group_name_H-M   'P 1'
#
loop_
_entity.id
_entity.type
_entity.pdbx_description
1 polymer ?
#
loop_
_entity_poly.entity_id
_entity_poly.type
_entity_poly.pdbx_seq_one_letter_code
_entity_poly.pdbx_strand_id
1 'polypeptide(L)'
;MKGEKKEIKRGVILFVSFLFVLGFVLTSPSYSKDRQFDINDLKKDAPKLFLDCRRCDHEYIKTEILFVNFVRDRKEADIHLLVTTQRTGAGGWEYTMAFIGQKDFQGILDTMKYVSTQADSRDDVRRGMVRVMKLGLVPFLNKTPIADYLDVLFEEKVMPTAVEDKWNFWVFHLSFSGSVDGEAQRDYFSMRGNISANRVTLESKLRLSISA
;
A
#
# COMPACT_ATOMS: atom_id res chain seq x y z
N MET A 1 -2.10 -78.47 12.64
CA MET A 1 -1.94 -77.20 13.41
C MET A 1 -0.74 -76.31 13.04
N LYS A 2 0.19 -76.69 12.14
CA LYS A 2 1.36 -75.84 11.79
C LYS A 2 1.16 -74.98 10.52
N GLY A 3 0.24 -75.35 9.63
CA GLY A 3 -0.07 -74.62 8.39
C GLY A 3 -0.96 -73.38 8.57
N GLU A 4 -1.96 -73.47 9.45
CA GLU A 4 -2.96 -72.41 9.65
C GLU A 4 -2.38 -71.14 10.30
N LYS A 5 -1.44 -71.28 11.23
CA LYS A 5 -0.70 -70.15 11.81
C LYS A 5 0.22 -69.44 10.81
N LYS A 6 0.58 -70.07 9.69
CA LYS A 6 1.47 -69.50 8.66
C LYS A 6 0.69 -68.60 7.69
N GLU A 7 -0.53 -68.99 7.34
CA GLU A 7 -1.42 -68.21 6.47
C GLU A 7 -1.93 -66.95 7.17
N ILE A 8 -2.30 -67.03 8.46
CA ILE A 8 -2.71 -65.84 9.24
C ILE A 8 -1.56 -64.82 9.34
N LYS A 9 -0.32 -65.28 9.55
CA LYS A 9 0.86 -64.39 9.59
C LYS A 9 1.14 -63.73 8.23
N ARG A 10 0.93 -64.43 7.12
CA ARG A 10 1.08 -63.87 5.76
C ARG A 10 0.01 -62.82 5.45
N GLY A 11 -1.24 -63.08 5.83
CA GLY A 11 -2.34 -62.13 5.66
C GLY A 11 -2.13 -60.84 6.46
N VAL A 12 -1.66 -60.94 7.71
CA VAL A 12 -1.35 -59.77 8.55
C VAL A 12 -0.17 -58.96 7.99
N ILE A 13 0.88 -59.63 7.48
CA ILE A 13 2.03 -58.93 6.85
C ILE A 13 1.60 -58.19 5.58
N LEU A 14 0.77 -58.81 4.73
CA LEU A 14 0.24 -58.18 3.51
C LEU A 14 -0.72 -57.02 3.82
N PHE A 15 -1.50 -57.11 4.90
CA PHE A 15 -2.42 -56.05 5.30
C PHE A 15 -1.68 -54.86 5.93
N VAL A 16 -0.62 -55.12 6.72
CA VAL A 16 0.25 -54.08 7.30
C VAL A 16 1.07 -53.38 6.21
N SER A 17 1.57 -54.11 5.20
CA SER A 17 2.26 -53.48 4.07
C SER A 17 1.32 -52.64 3.22
N PHE A 18 0.07 -53.07 3.01
CA PHE A 18 -0.95 -52.29 2.30
C PHE A 18 -1.31 -51.00 3.06
N LEU A 19 -1.44 -51.05 4.39
CA LEU A 19 -1.67 -49.86 5.23
C LEU A 19 -0.49 -48.89 5.22
N PHE A 20 0.75 -49.39 5.14
CA PHE A 20 1.95 -48.54 5.08
C PHE A 20 2.09 -47.83 3.72
N VAL A 21 1.71 -48.50 2.63
CA VAL A 21 1.70 -47.90 1.28
C VAL A 21 0.56 -46.88 1.14
N LEU A 22 -0.62 -47.16 1.70
CA LEU A 22 -1.75 -46.22 1.67
C LEU A 22 -1.48 -44.93 2.47
N GLY A 23 -0.70 -45.03 3.56
CA GLY A 23 -0.25 -43.88 4.34
C GLY A 23 0.74 -42.97 3.60
N PHE A 24 1.57 -43.53 2.71
CA PHE A 24 2.59 -42.77 1.97
C PHE A 24 2.02 -41.99 0.78
N VAL A 25 0.88 -42.43 0.22
CA VAL A 25 0.23 -41.75 -0.92
C VAL A 25 -0.53 -40.49 -0.48
N LEU A 26 -1.02 -40.43 0.77
CA LEU A 26 -1.78 -39.29 1.29
C LEU A 26 -0.89 -38.13 1.78
N THR A 27 0.43 -38.31 1.89
CA THR A 27 1.38 -37.25 2.20
C THR A 27 2.10 -36.79 0.93
N SER A 28 1.34 -36.37 -0.08
CA SER A 28 1.93 -35.65 -1.20
C SER A 28 2.36 -34.26 -0.69
N PRO A 29 3.66 -33.90 -0.68
CA PRO A 29 4.05 -32.53 -0.41
C PRO A 29 3.45 -31.68 -1.53
N SER A 30 2.46 -30.85 -1.18
CA SER A 30 1.98 -29.81 -2.07
C SER A 30 3.11 -28.81 -2.25
N TYR A 31 3.90 -29.00 -3.32
CA TYR A 31 4.88 -28.01 -3.75
C TYR A 31 4.10 -26.84 -4.34
N SER A 32 3.68 -25.90 -3.49
CA SER A 32 3.39 -24.55 -3.95
C SER A 32 4.71 -23.98 -4.46
N LYS A 33 4.87 -23.90 -5.79
CA LYS A 33 5.89 -23.04 -6.39
C LYS A 33 5.48 -21.61 -6.12
N ASP A 34 5.93 -21.08 -5.00
CA ASP A 34 5.89 -19.64 -4.77
C ASP A 34 6.80 -19.03 -5.84
N ARG A 35 6.22 -18.40 -6.87
CA ARG A 35 7.01 -17.68 -7.88
C ARG A 35 7.56 -16.45 -7.18
N GLN A 36 8.75 -16.57 -6.63
CA GLN A 36 9.47 -15.42 -6.13
C GLN A 36 9.84 -14.55 -7.34
N PHE A 37 9.11 -13.44 -7.50
CA PHE A 37 9.31 -12.49 -8.58
C PHE A 37 10.70 -11.85 -8.43
N ASP A 38 11.62 -12.08 -9.37
CA ASP A 38 12.89 -11.35 -9.35
C ASP A 38 12.64 -9.92 -9.82
N ILE A 39 12.71 -8.98 -8.87
CA ILE A 39 12.57 -7.54 -9.11
C ILE A 39 13.61 -7.06 -10.14
N ASN A 40 14.77 -7.73 -10.23
CA ASN A 40 15.79 -7.37 -11.21
C ASN A 40 15.39 -7.72 -12.64
N ASP A 41 14.60 -8.78 -12.84
CA ASP A 41 14.07 -9.13 -14.16
C ASP A 41 12.94 -8.17 -14.57
N LEU A 42 12.04 -7.79 -13.65
CA LEU A 42 11.05 -6.72 -13.89
C LEU A 42 11.70 -5.41 -14.34
N LYS A 43 12.81 -5.04 -13.69
CA LYS A 43 13.51 -3.80 -13.98
C LYS A 43 14.15 -3.76 -15.37
N LYS A 44 14.43 -4.89 -16.01
CA LYS A 44 14.99 -4.89 -17.38
C LYS A 44 13.97 -4.35 -18.38
N ASP A 45 12.71 -4.71 -18.19
CA ASP A 45 11.61 -4.37 -19.10
C ASP A 45 10.76 -3.18 -18.60
N ALA A 46 11.18 -2.55 -17.49
CA ALA A 46 10.47 -1.44 -16.88
C ALA A 46 10.79 -0.09 -17.54
N PRO A 47 9.76 0.72 -17.85
CA PRO A 47 9.97 2.04 -18.45
C PRO A 47 10.69 2.97 -17.48
N LYS A 48 11.50 3.89 -18.02
CA LYS A 48 12.23 4.88 -17.24
C LYS A 48 11.33 6.07 -16.90
N LEU A 49 11.20 6.36 -15.61
CA LEU A 49 10.37 7.44 -15.09
C LEU A 49 11.23 8.58 -14.53
N PHE A 50 11.06 9.79 -15.05
CA PHE A 50 11.54 11.01 -14.41
C PHE A 50 10.41 11.62 -13.59
N LEU A 51 10.61 11.68 -12.28
CA LEU A 51 9.68 12.28 -11.33
C LEU A 51 10.03 13.76 -11.11
N ASP A 52 9.22 14.65 -11.67
CA ASP A 52 9.33 16.10 -11.49
C ASP A 52 8.33 16.56 -10.44
N CYS A 53 8.72 16.42 -9.17
CA CYS A 53 7.92 16.91 -8.05
C CYS A 53 8.80 17.58 -7.00
N ARG A 54 8.63 18.88 -6.77
CA ARG A 54 9.44 19.60 -5.78
C ARG A 54 9.03 19.33 -4.32
N ARG A 55 7.78 18.95 -4.08
CA ARG A 55 7.19 18.84 -2.72
C ARG A 55 6.62 17.44 -2.45
N CYS A 56 7.29 16.40 -2.97
CA CYS A 56 6.92 15.01 -2.77
C CYS A 56 7.97 14.25 -1.93
N ASP A 57 7.52 13.21 -1.25
CA ASP A 57 8.38 12.19 -0.67
C ASP A 57 8.83 11.21 -1.76
N HIS A 58 10.01 11.47 -2.33
CA HIS A 58 10.52 10.66 -3.44
C HIS A 58 10.90 9.26 -3.00
N GLU A 59 11.39 9.09 -1.77
CA GLU A 59 11.81 7.78 -1.27
C GLU A 59 10.59 6.89 -1.04
N TYR A 60 9.51 7.44 -0.49
CA TYR A 60 8.24 6.72 -0.38
C TYR A 60 7.71 6.31 -1.75
N ILE A 61 7.68 7.23 -2.73
CA ILE A 61 7.21 6.93 -4.09
C ILE A 61 8.05 5.82 -4.74
N LYS A 62 9.38 5.87 -4.62
CA LYS A 62 10.27 4.83 -5.15
C LYS A 62 10.07 3.47 -4.51
N THR A 63 9.74 3.45 -3.21
CA THR A 63 9.48 2.21 -2.47
C THR A 63 8.16 1.59 -2.87
N GLU A 64 7.16 2.41 -3.17
CA GLU A 64 5.81 1.94 -3.50
C GLU A 64 5.60 1.60 -4.98
N ILE A 65 6.36 2.22 -5.88
CA ILE A 65 6.24 2.04 -7.34
C ILE A 65 7.48 1.31 -7.85
N LEU A 66 7.47 -0.02 -7.77
CA LEU A 66 8.64 -0.87 -8.09
C LEU A 66 8.73 -1.29 -9.56
N PHE A 67 7.67 -1.09 -10.34
CA PHE A 67 7.54 -1.53 -11.73
C PHE A 67 7.98 -0.48 -12.77
N VAL A 68 8.74 0.54 -12.33
CA VAL A 68 9.37 1.57 -13.18
C VAL A 68 10.81 1.80 -12.73
N ASN A 69 11.65 2.27 -13.65
CA ASN A 69 13.02 2.66 -13.36
C ASN A 69 13.13 4.18 -13.14
N PHE A 70 13.36 4.63 -11.91
CA PHE A 70 13.53 6.06 -11.65
C PHE A 70 14.86 6.58 -12.20
N VAL A 71 14.79 7.61 -13.05
CA VAL A 71 15.97 8.29 -13.61
C VAL A 71 16.08 9.71 -13.09
N ARG A 72 17.31 10.25 -13.06
CA ARG A 72 17.58 11.61 -12.60
C ARG A 72 17.53 12.66 -13.70
N ASP A 73 17.79 12.27 -14.95
CA ASP A 73 17.72 13.17 -16.10
C ASP A 73 16.40 12.96 -16.84
N ARG A 74 15.71 14.06 -17.14
CA ARG A 74 14.49 14.07 -17.94
C ARG A 74 14.71 13.48 -19.34
N LYS A 75 15.88 13.68 -19.95
CA LYS A 75 16.18 13.21 -21.33
C LYS A 75 16.36 11.69 -21.41
N GLU A 76 16.71 11.06 -20.31
CA GLU A 76 16.85 9.61 -20.23
C GLU A 76 15.51 8.90 -20.02
N ALA A 77 14.47 9.65 -19.64
CA ALA A 77 13.17 9.10 -19.30
C ALA A 77 12.36 8.69 -20.53
N ASP A 78 11.54 7.67 -20.33
CA ASP A 78 10.49 7.27 -21.27
C ASP A 78 9.15 7.89 -20.84
N ILE A 79 9.03 8.26 -19.55
CA ILE A 79 7.86 8.89 -18.95
C ILE A 79 8.34 10.08 -18.10
N HIS A 80 7.77 11.27 -18.32
CA HIS A 80 7.93 12.42 -17.44
C HIS A 80 6.64 12.61 -16.65
N LEU A 81 6.72 12.36 -15.34
CA LEU A 81 5.64 12.64 -14.41
C LEU A 81 5.85 14.00 -13.77
N LEU A 82 5.06 14.98 -14.18
CA LEU A 82 5.05 16.32 -13.61
C LEU A 82 3.96 16.44 -12.55
N VAL A 83 4.35 16.75 -11.32
CA VAL A 83 3.42 16.96 -10.21
C VAL A 83 3.41 18.42 -9.82
N THR A 84 2.24 19.04 -9.97
CA THR A 84 1.98 20.40 -9.52
C THR A 84 1.00 20.39 -8.36
N THR A 85 1.07 21.40 -7.50
CA THR A 85 0.23 21.48 -6.30
C THR A 85 -0.43 22.85 -6.22
N GLN A 86 -1.72 22.87 -5.89
CA GLN A 86 -2.49 24.08 -5.65
C GLN A 86 -3.31 23.95 -4.37
N ARG A 87 -3.50 25.05 -3.64
CA ARG A 87 -4.33 25.05 -2.44
C ARG A 87 -5.81 25.08 -2.82
N THR A 88 -6.62 24.25 -2.16
CA THR A 88 -8.07 24.24 -2.37
C THR A 88 -8.77 25.25 -1.46
N GLY A 89 -9.99 25.66 -1.84
CA GLY A 89 -10.83 26.53 -1.01
C GLY A 89 -11.25 25.90 0.32
N ALA A 90 -11.23 24.57 0.42
CA ALA A 90 -11.58 23.82 1.63
C ALA A 90 -10.39 23.57 2.59
N GLY A 91 -9.23 24.19 2.32
CA GLY A 91 -8.06 24.12 3.21
C GLY A 91 -7.11 22.94 2.98
N GLY A 92 -7.41 22.04 2.04
CA GLY A 92 -6.51 20.98 1.59
C GLY A 92 -5.72 21.34 0.33
N TRP A 93 -5.18 20.34 -0.38
CA TRP A 93 -4.35 20.52 -1.57
C TRP A 93 -4.87 19.69 -2.75
N GLU A 94 -4.86 20.26 -3.94
CA GLU A 94 -5.02 19.52 -5.19
C GLU A 94 -3.65 19.28 -5.81
N TYR A 95 -3.36 18.02 -6.10
CA TYR A 95 -2.16 17.53 -6.76
C TYR A 95 -2.54 17.12 -8.18
N THR A 96 -2.04 17.87 -9.16
CA THR A 96 -2.23 17.55 -10.58
C THR A 96 -0.98 16.83 -11.09
N MET A 97 -1.18 15.61 -11.56
CA MET A 97 -0.15 14.70 -12.06
C MET A 97 -0.31 14.55 -13.56
N ALA A 98 0.58 15.17 -14.33
CA ALA A 98 0.64 15.04 -15.77
C ALA A 98 1.64 13.95 -16.16
N PHE A 99 1.17 12.94 -16.89
CA PHE A 99 1.96 11.82 -17.38
C PHE A 99 2.28 12.08 -18.86
N ILE A 100 3.55 12.32 -19.14
CA ILE A 100 4.00 12.75 -20.46
C ILE A 100 4.91 11.68 -21.04
N GLY A 101 4.41 10.96 -22.05
CA GLY A 101 5.18 9.96 -22.77
C GLY A 101 6.28 10.56 -23.64
N GLN A 102 7.45 9.92 -23.60
CA GLN A 102 8.62 10.25 -24.41
C GLN A 102 9.09 9.02 -25.17
N LYS A 103 9.94 9.23 -26.20
CA LYS A 103 10.47 8.17 -27.08
C LYS A 103 9.35 7.26 -27.61
N ASP A 104 9.38 5.98 -27.27
CA ASP A 104 8.41 4.98 -27.75
C ASP A 104 7.00 5.17 -27.17
N PHE A 105 6.85 5.99 -26.12
CA PHE A 105 5.56 6.36 -25.54
C PHE A 105 5.02 7.71 -26.03
N GLN A 106 5.63 8.31 -27.06
CA GLN A 106 5.09 9.53 -27.65
C GLN A 106 3.61 9.38 -28.03
N GLY A 107 2.83 10.42 -27.75
CA GLY A 107 1.38 10.44 -27.98
C GLY A 107 0.54 9.90 -26.81
N ILE A 108 1.15 9.27 -25.80
CA ILE A 108 0.46 8.94 -24.56
C ILE A 108 0.60 10.12 -23.61
N LEU A 109 -0.53 10.77 -23.35
CA LEU A 109 -0.64 11.94 -22.48
C LEU A 109 -1.86 11.72 -21.59
N ASP A 110 -1.67 11.87 -20.28
CA ASP A 110 -2.79 11.84 -19.34
C ASP A 110 -2.56 12.83 -18.21
N THR A 111 -3.65 13.28 -17.60
CA THR A 111 -3.60 14.14 -16.43
C THR A 111 -4.60 13.66 -15.39
N MET A 112 -4.06 13.24 -14.25
CA MET A 112 -4.87 12.81 -13.11
C MET A 112 -4.76 13.79 -11.95
N LYS A 113 -5.79 13.79 -11.10
CA LYS A 113 -5.86 14.66 -9.92
C LYS A 113 -6.04 13.84 -8.65
N TYR A 114 -5.37 14.26 -7.60
CA TYR A 114 -5.64 13.83 -6.23
C TYR A 114 -5.94 15.07 -5.39
N VAL A 115 -7.04 15.05 -4.64
CA VAL A 115 -7.44 16.15 -3.76
C VAL A 115 -7.38 15.67 -2.33
N SER A 116 -6.53 16.28 -1.53
CA SER A 116 -6.51 16.07 -0.08
C SER A 116 -7.42 17.05 0.64
N THR A 117 -7.89 16.63 1.80
CA THR A 117 -8.65 17.47 2.72
C THR A 117 -7.75 18.02 3.83
N GLN A 118 -8.25 19.00 4.59
CA GLN A 118 -7.57 19.47 5.80
C GLN A 118 -7.48 18.43 6.92
N ALA A 119 -8.27 17.34 6.85
CA ALA A 119 -8.29 16.27 7.84
C ALA A 119 -7.30 15.14 7.50
N ASP A 120 -6.80 15.09 6.26
CA ASP A 120 -5.91 14.04 5.80
C ASP A 120 -4.54 14.20 6.46
N SER A 121 -4.02 13.11 7.02
CA SER A 121 -2.65 13.07 7.53
C SER A 121 -1.66 13.06 6.35
N ARG A 122 -0.38 13.33 6.64
CA ARG A 122 0.69 13.19 5.64
C ARG A 122 0.74 11.79 5.03
N ASP A 123 0.40 10.78 5.82
CA ASP A 123 0.37 9.39 5.39
C ASP A 123 -0.79 9.11 4.43
N ASP A 124 -1.98 9.66 4.71
CA ASP A 124 -3.13 9.56 3.81
C ASP A 124 -2.83 10.23 2.46
N VAL A 125 -2.21 11.41 2.49
CA VAL A 125 -1.82 12.16 1.28
C VAL A 125 -0.84 11.35 0.43
N ARG A 126 0.25 10.83 1.01
CA ARG A 126 1.25 10.08 0.23
C ARG A 126 0.68 8.78 -0.35
N ARG A 127 -0.16 8.04 0.40
CA ARG A 127 -0.84 6.84 -0.12
C ARG A 127 -1.80 7.18 -1.26
N GLY A 128 -2.60 8.22 -1.09
CA GLY A 128 -3.55 8.68 -2.10
C GLY A 128 -2.86 9.11 -3.40
N MET A 129 -1.77 9.88 -3.28
CA MET A 129 -0.94 10.27 -4.43
C MET A 129 -0.36 9.05 -5.15
N VAL A 130 0.29 8.14 -4.43
CA VAL A 130 0.88 6.91 -5.00
C VAL A 130 -0.18 6.08 -5.71
N ARG A 131 -1.40 5.94 -5.14
CA ARG A 131 -2.50 5.22 -5.79
C ARG A 131 -2.84 5.83 -7.15
N VAL A 132 -2.94 7.15 -7.24
CA VAL A 132 -3.22 7.84 -8.51
C VAL A 132 -2.05 7.73 -9.48
N MET A 133 -0.80 7.81 -8.99
CA MET A 133 0.39 7.56 -9.81
C MET A 133 0.41 6.16 -10.40
N LYS A 134 0.11 5.12 -9.61
CA LYS A 134 0.03 3.73 -10.05
C LYS A 134 -0.99 3.59 -11.19
N LEU A 135 -2.18 4.19 -11.03
CA LEU A 135 -3.22 4.18 -12.07
C LEU A 135 -2.80 4.93 -13.34
N GLY A 136 -2.19 6.11 -13.23
CA GLY A 136 -1.74 6.88 -14.39
C GLY A 136 -0.56 6.29 -15.14
N LEU A 137 0.18 5.36 -14.53
CA LEU A 137 1.24 4.60 -15.21
C LEU A 137 0.70 3.43 -16.03
N VAL A 138 -0.53 2.96 -15.78
CA VAL A 138 -1.11 1.79 -16.47
C VAL A 138 -1.05 1.88 -18.00
N PRO A 139 -1.40 3.01 -18.66
CA PRO A 139 -1.33 3.11 -20.12
C PRO A 139 0.07 2.88 -20.70
N PHE A 140 1.11 3.20 -19.93
CA PHE A 140 2.51 2.98 -20.33
C PHE A 140 2.91 1.53 -20.12
N LEU A 141 2.58 0.96 -18.96
CA LEU A 141 2.90 -0.43 -18.63
C LEU A 141 2.22 -1.42 -19.57
N ASN A 142 1.00 -1.10 -20.04
CA ASN A 142 0.27 -1.93 -21.00
C ASN A 142 0.97 -2.05 -22.38
N LYS A 143 2.02 -1.28 -22.63
CA LYS A 143 2.85 -1.37 -23.85
C LYS A 143 4.20 -2.03 -23.62
N THR A 144 4.46 -2.61 -22.44
CA THR A 144 5.69 -3.32 -22.13
C THR A 144 5.39 -4.76 -21.69
N PRO A 145 6.40 -5.65 -21.64
CA PRO A 145 6.23 -7.01 -21.10
C PRO A 145 5.74 -7.06 -19.65
N ILE A 146 5.77 -5.94 -18.91
CA ILE A 146 5.22 -5.86 -17.55
C ILE A 146 3.71 -6.04 -17.53
N ALA A 147 3.01 -5.77 -18.65
CA ALA A 147 1.57 -5.94 -18.77
C ALA A 147 1.07 -7.34 -18.36
N ASP A 148 1.86 -8.39 -18.63
CA ASP A 148 1.52 -9.78 -18.28
C ASP A 148 1.42 -10.04 -16.76
N TYR A 149 1.89 -9.09 -15.96
CA TYR A 149 1.93 -9.17 -14.50
C TYR A 149 1.07 -8.10 -13.83
N LEU A 150 0.32 -7.31 -14.62
CA LEU A 150 -0.50 -6.23 -14.13
C LEU A 150 -1.94 -6.71 -13.89
N ASP A 151 -2.34 -6.75 -12.62
CA ASP A 151 -3.72 -6.93 -12.21
C ASP A 151 -4.28 -5.65 -11.60
N VAL A 152 -5.51 -5.28 -11.99
CA VAL A 152 -6.24 -4.13 -11.42
C VAL A 152 -7.37 -4.65 -10.55
N LEU A 153 -7.20 -4.55 -9.24
CA LEU A 153 -8.24 -4.88 -8.27
C LEU A 153 -9.18 -3.69 -8.06
N PHE A 154 -10.47 -3.92 -8.26
CA PHE A 154 -11.52 -2.97 -7.90
C PHE A 154 -12.00 -3.25 -6.47
N GLU A 155 -11.62 -2.38 -5.54
CA GLU A 155 -12.11 -2.44 -4.16
C GLU A 155 -13.44 -1.67 -4.07
N GLU A 156 -14.51 -2.38 -3.74
CA GLU A 156 -15.79 -1.76 -3.43
C GLU A 156 -15.64 -0.93 -2.16
N LYS A 157 -15.97 0.36 -2.23
CA LYS A 157 -16.10 1.18 -1.02
C LYS A 157 -17.24 0.60 -0.20
N VAL A 158 -16.90 -0.07 0.90
CA VAL A 158 -17.87 -0.45 1.91
C VAL A 158 -18.56 0.84 2.36
N MET A 159 -19.80 1.04 1.90
CA MET A 159 -20.61 2.12 2.44
C MET A 159 -20.76 1.82 3.93
N PRO A 160 -20.54 2.79 4.83
CA PRO A 160 -20.83 2.57 6.23
C PRO A 160 -22.30 2.19 6.33
N THR A 161 -22.58 0.90 6.57
CA THR A 161 -23.86 0.48 7.09
C THR A 161 -24.12 1.31 8.34
N ALA A 162 -25.38 1.69 8.59
CA ALA A 162 -25.79 2.38 9.80
C ALA A 162 -25.54 1.49 11.02
N VAL A 163 -24.28 1.39 11.42
CA VAL A 163 -23.88 0.83 12.71
C VAL A 163 -24.34 1.85 13.73
N GLU A 164 -25.11 1.38 14.71
CA GLU A 164 -25.54 2.20 15.83
C GLU A 164 -24.30 2.77 16.52
N ASP A 165 -24.14 4.09 16.44
CA ASP A 165 -23.00 4.79 17.00
C ASP A 165 -23.14 4.85 18.54
N LYS A 166 -22.45 3.93 19.21
CA LYS A 166 -22.38 3.85 20.68
C LYS A 166 -21.83 5.11 21.34
N TRP A 167 -21.14 5.97 20.58
CA TRP A 167 -20.53 7.21 21.09
C TRP A 167 -21.38 8.45 20.80
N ASN A 168 -22.56 8.31 20.17
CA ASN A 168 -23.48 9.42 19.88
C ASN A 168 -22.77 10.63 19.24
N PHE A 169 -22.00 10.34 18.19
CA PHE A 169 -21.29 11.25 17.32
C PHE A 169 -20.16 12.06 17.99
N TRP A 170 -19.68 11.61 19.15
CA TRP A 170 -18.53 12.21 19.83
C TRP A 170 -17.21 11.64 19.31
N VAL A 171 -16.30 12.54 18.92
CA VAL A 171 -14.93 12.27 18.49
C VAL A 171 -13.97 12.99 19.43
N PHE A 172 -13.09 12.23 20.07
CA PHE A 172 -12.09 12.75 20.99
C PHE A 172 -10.71 12.75 20.33
N HIS A 173 -9.94 13.81 20.50
CA HIS A 173 -8.57 13.90 20.04
C HIS A 173 -7.66 14.37 21.16
N LEU A 174 -6.58 13.63 21.38
CA LEU A 174 -5.61 13.82 22.44
C LEU A 174 -4.21 13.83 21.83
N SER A 175 -3.50 14.94 21.98
CA SER A 175 -2.14 15.12 21.46
C SER A 175 -1.24 15.62 22.56
N PHE A 176 -0.11 14.96 22.77
CA PHE A 176 0.93 15.41 23.70
C PHE A 176 2.28 15.39 23.00
N SER A 177 3.07 16.43 23.21
CA SER A 177 4.44 16.54 22.72
C SER A 177 5.31 17.13 23.82
N GLY A 178 6.47 16.54 24.10
CA GLY A 178 7.42 17.08 25.06
C GLY A 178 8.85 16.92 24.60
N SER A 179 9.72 17.76 25.14
CA SER A 179 11.17 17.70 24.95
C SER A 179 11.86 17.88 26.31
N VAL A 180 12.91 17.09 26.52
CA VAL A 180 13.72 17.07 27.72
C VAL A 180 15.16 17.26 27.27
N ASP A 181 15.83 18.29 27.78
CA ASP A 181 17.24 18.57 27.53
C ASP A 181 17.92 18.82 28.90
N GLY A 182 18.98 18.08 29.21
CA GLY A 182 19.66 18.15 30.52
C GLY A 182 21.18 18.24 30.37
N GLU A 183 21.78 19.24 31.01
CA GLU A 183 23.22 19.43 31.16
C GLU A 183 23.58 19.43 32.65
N ALA A 184 24.85 19.16 33.00
CA ALA A 184 25.33 18.97 34.38
C ALA A 184 24.97 20.10 35.39
N GLN A 185 24.52 21.26 34.92
CA GLN A 185 24.12 22.39 35.74
C GLN A 185 22.76 23.02 35.36
N ARG A 186 22.06 22.52 34.32
CA ARG A 186 20.74 23.02 33.86
C ARG A 186 19.90 21.93 33.22
N ASP A 187 18.66 21.82 33.67
CA ASP A 187 17.64 20.97 33.06
C ASP A 187 16.51 21.83 32.47
N TYR A 188 16.08 21.48 31.25
CA TYR A 188 14.92 22.06 30.58
C TYR A 188 13.93 20.95 30.23
N PHE A 189 12.71 21.12 30.73
CA PHE A 189 11.58 20.28 30.37
C PHE A 189 10.48 21.16 29.78
N SER A 190 10.05 20.82 28.57
CA SER A 190 8.85 21.41 27.99
C SER A 190 7.86 20.34 27.59
N MET A 191 6.59 20.58 27.85
CA MET A 191 5.51 19.71 27.47
C MET A 191 4.35 20.56 26.99
N ARG A 192 3.74 20.12 25.89
CA ARG A 192 2.52 20.69 25.33
C ARG A 192 1.49 19.57 25.15
N GLY A 193 0.26 19.87 25.47
CA GLY A 193 -0.89 18.99 25.36
C GLY A 193 -2.05 19.69 24.68
N ASN A 194 -2.81 18.95 23.88
CA ASN A 194 -4.09 19.40 23.33
C ASN A 194 -5.11 18.28 23.50
N ILE A 195 -6.22 18.60 24.14
CA ILE A 195 -7.37 17.71 24.30
C ILE A 195 -8.55 18.37 23.62
N SER A 196 -9.26 17.64 22.77
CA SER A 196 -10.50 18.12 22.17
C SER A 196 -11.58 17.05 22.11
N ALA A 197 -12.82 17.50 22.19
CA ALA A 197 -14.02 16.70 22.03
C ALA A 197 -14.93 17.40 21.01
N ASN A 198 -15.29 16.68 19.96
CA ASN A 198 -16.10 17.20 18.86
C ASN A 198 -17.36 16.35 18.73
N ARG A 199 -18.54 16.98 18.67
CA ARG A 199 -19.78 16.28 18.36
C ARG A 199 -20.33 16.78 17.03
N VAL A 200 -20.62 15.88 16.09
CA VAL A 200 -21.09 16.25 14.74
C VAL A 200 -22.35 15.46 14.38
N THR A 201 -23.50 16.12 14.39
CA THR A 201 -24.77 15.58 13.89
C THR A 201 -25.22 16.32 12.63
N LEU A 202 -26.27 15.83 11.96
CA LEU A 202 -26.86 16.51 10.79
C LEU A 202 -27.32 17.94 11.11
N GLU A 203 -27.81 18.16 12.33
CA GLU A 203 -28.39 19.44 12.76
C GLU A 203 -27.41 20.36 13.47
N SER A 204 -26.30 19.82 14.02
CA SER A 204 -25.43 20.60 14.90
C SER A 204 -23.98 20.13 14.92
N LYS A 205 -23.07 21.09 15.16
CA LYS A 205 -21.63 20.83 15.32
C LYS A 205 -21.09 21.55 16.55
N LEU A 206 -20.66 20.78 17.55
CA LEU A 206 -20.05 21.28 18.78
C LEU A 206 -18.55 20.94 18.80
N ARG A 207 -17.71 21.89 19.23
CA ARG A 207 -16.26 21.70 19.39
C ARG A 207 -15.80 22.27 20.73
N LEU A 208 -15.15 21.43 21.53
CA LEU A 208 -14.54 21.79 22.81
C LEU A 208 -13.05 21.47 22.73
N SER A 209 -12.18 22.40 23.09
CA SER A 209 -10.73 22.22 23.05
C SER A 209 -10.02 22.90 24.22
N ILE A 210 -9.04 22.22 24.80
CA ILE A 210 -8.14 22.73 25.84
C ILE A 210 -6.71 22.46 25.39
N SER A 211 -5.88 23.49 25.39
CA SER A 211 -4.45 23.41 25.06
C SER A 211 -3.62 23.91 26.24
N ALA A 212 -2.54 23.21 26.56
CA ALA A 212 -1.54 23.55 27.57
C ALA A 212 -0.13 23.39 27.02
#